data_AF-A0A1F2T9Y1-F1
#
_entry.id   AF-A0A1F2T9Y1-F1
#
_cell.length_a   1.000
_cell.length_b   1.000
_cell.length_c   1.000
_cell.angle_alpha   90.00
_cell.angle_beta   90.00
_cell.angle_gamma   90.00
#
_symmetry.space_group_name_H-M   'P 1'
#
loop_
_entity.id
_entity.type
_entity.pdbx_description
1 polymer ?
#
loop_
_entity_poly.entity_id
_entity_poly.type
_entity_poly.pdbx_seq_one_letter_code
_entity_poly.pdbx_strand_id
1 'polypeptide(L)'
;MLLFSIIVLFRGHNVPGGGFAGGLMAASALALHAIAFGVASARRALRVEPHYLIGSGLLVAAASGVFSLLRGKPFMTGQWSRLALAGSWEIHLGSPVLFDVGVYLVVVGVTSLIILSLAEE
;
A
#
# COMPACT_ATOMS: atom_id res chain seq x y z
N MET A 1 7.20 8.23 10.45
CA MET A 1 6.32 8.32 9.26
C MET A 1 5.77 6.98 8.82
N LEU A 2 6.56 5.90 8.73
CA LEU A 2 6.09 4.58 8.28
C LEU A 2 4.89 4.03 9.06
N LEU A 3 4.94 4.05 10.40
CA LEU A 3 3.80 3.62 11.22
C LEU A 3 2.52 4.41 10.90
N PHE A 4 2.64 5.72 10.75
CA PHE A 4 1.50 6.57 10.41
C PHE A 4 0.97 6.31 9.00
N SER A 5 1.86 6.00 8.05
CA SER A 5 1.47 5.59 6.69
C SER A 5 0.55 4.36 6.71
N ILE A 6 0.84 3.39 7.58
CA ILE A 6 0.03 2.17 7.75
C ILE A 6 -1.32 2.52 8.37
N ILE A 7 -1.35 3.42 9.35
CA ILE A 7 -2.61 3.90 9.94
C ILE A 7 -3.47 4.59 8.86
N VAL A 8 -2.88 5.45 8.02
CA VAL A 8 -3.58 6.14 6.93
C VAL A 8 -4.14 5.15 5.89
N LEU A 9 -3.38 4.10 5.55
CA LEU A 9 -3.84 3.01 4.69
C LEU A 9 -5.10 2.36 5.26
N PHE A 10 -5.07 1.89 6.51
CA PHE A 10 -6.21 1.22 7.12
C PHE A 10 -7.39 2.15 7.40
N ARG A 11 -7.19 3.46 7.52
CA ARG A 11 -8.28 4.43 7.76
C ARG A 11 -9.07 4.80 6.50
N GLY A 12 -8.54 4.52 5.31
CA GLY A 12 -9.11 4.97 4.02
C GLY A 12 -10.54 4.52 3.73
N HIS A 13 -11.03 3.48 4.41
CA HIS A 13 -12.39 2.98 4.22
C HIS A 13 -13.47 3.76 4.99
N ASN A 14 -13.10 4.51 6.05
CA ASN A 14 -14.05 5.24 6.91
C ASN A 14 -13.85 6.76 6.92
N VAL A 15 -12.63 7.22 6.67
CA VAL A 15 -12.22 8.63 6.74
C VAL A 15 -11.21 8.93 5.63
N PRO A 16 -10.90 10.21 5.34
CA PRO A 16 -9.87 10.55 4.37
C PRO A 16 -8.53 9.84 4.65
N GLY A 17 -7.98 9.18 3.64
CA GLY A 17 -6.80 8.32 3.74
C GLY A 17 -6.67 7.37 2.55
N GLY A 18 -6.21 6.14 2.81
CA GLY A 18 -6.17 5.06 1.81
C GLY A 18 -4.78 4.76 1.28
N GLY A 19 -4.74 3.87 0.28
CA GLY A 19 -3.49 3.32 -0.26
C GLY A 19 -2.56 4.36 -0.86
N PHE A 20 -3.11 5.32 -1.59
CA PHE A 20 -2.32 6.36 -2.26
C PHE A 20 -1.63 7.30 -1.26
N ALA A 21 -2.40 7.93 -0.36
CA ALA A 21 -1.86 8.85 0.65
C ALA A 21 -0.90 8.12 1.61
N GLY A 22 -1.25 6.91 2.05
CA GLY A 22 -0.37 6.08 2.86
C GLY A 22 0.94 5.76 2.13
N GLY A 23 0.87 5.41 0.85
CA GLY A 23 2.04 5.07 0.05
C GLY A 23 2.98 6.25 -0.14
N LEU A 24 2.45 7.45 -0.43
CA LEU A 24 3.25 8.67 -0.50
C LEU A 24 3.93 8.98 0.84
N MET A 25 3.24 8.81 1.96
CA MET A 25 3.86 9.02 3.28
C MET A 25 5.00 8.05 3.57
N ALA A 26 4.89 6.80 3.13
CA ALA A 26 5.97 5.83 3.24
C ALA A 26 7.15 6.18 2.33
N ALA A 27 6.88 6.58 1.09
CA ALA A 27 7.92 7.04 0.16
C ALA A 27 8.62 8.31 0.67
N SER A 28 7.89 9.27 1.25
CA SER A 28 8.48 10.45 1.89
C SER A 28 9.37 10.08 3.07
N ALA A 29 9.02 9.04 3.85
CA ALA A 29 9.89 8.53 4.90
C ALA A 29 11.23 8.02 4.33
N LEU A 30 11.18 7.32 3.20
CA LEU A 30 12.37 6.86 2.48
C LEU A 30 13.17 8.03 1.90
N ALA A 31 12.50 9.04 1.34
CA ALA A 31 13.13 10.24 0.81
C ALA A 31 13.91 10.99 1.89
N LEU A 32 13.29 11.22 3.06
CA LEU A 32 13.94 11.85 4.20
C LEU A 32 15.14 11.02 4.70
N HIS A 33 15.01 9.70 4.71
CA HIS A 33 16.12 8.81 5.05
C HIS A 33 17.27 8.89 4.05
N ALA A 34 16.97 8.99 2.75
CA ALA A 34 17.97 9.19 1.70
C ALA A 34 18.68 10.54 1.83
N ILE A 35 17.96 11.62 2.15
CA ILE A 35 18.54 12.95 2.38
C ILE A 35 19.46 12.92 3.61
N ALA A 36 19.05 12.26 4.69
CA ALA A 36 19.78 12.25 5.96
C ALA A 36 21.01 11.32 5.94
N PHE A 37 20.92 10.17 5.28
CA PHE A 37 21.92 9.09 5.38
C PHE A 37 22.48 8.60 4.03
N GLY A 38 22.08 9.25 2.94
CA GLY A 38 22.49 8.90 1.58
C GLY A 38 21.66 7.78 0.94
N VAL A 39 21.73 7.72 -0.39
CA VAL A 39 20.91 6.82 -1.23
C VAL A 39 21.18 5.34 -0.95
N ALA A 40 22.45 4.96 -0.76
CA ALA A 40 22.81 3.58 -0.42
C ALA A 40 22.20 3.11 0.91
N SER A 41 22.04 4.02 1.88
CA SER A 41 21.37 3.72 3.15
C SER A 41 19.87 3.52 2.96
N ALA A 42 19.23 4.38 2.16
CA ALA A 42 17.82 4.25 1.82
C ALA A 42 17.51 2.97 1.03
N ARG A 43 18.33 2.60 0.05
CA ARG A 43 18.18 1.33 -0.70
C ARG A 43 18.26 0.12 0.23
N ARG A 44 19.19 0.11 1.20
CA ARG A 44 19.26 -0.95 2.24
C ARG A 44 18.04 -0.95 3.16
N ALA A 45 17.49 0.22 3.51
CA ALA A 45 16.31 0.33 4.34
C ALA A 45 15.04 -0.21 3.66
N LEU A 46 14.93 -0.07 2.33
CA LEU A 46 13.78 -0.58 1.55
C LEU A 46 13.74 -2.12 1.52
N ARG A 47 14.90 -2.79 1.59
CA ARG A 47 15.10 -4.27 1.60
C ARG A 47 14.59 -5.03 0.37
N VAL A 48 13.75 -4.43 -0.46
CA VAL A 48 13.21 -4.97 -1.71
C VAL A 48 13.39 -3.97 -2.83
N GLU A 49 13.69 -4.46 -4.03
CA GLU A 49 13.80 -3.58 -5.21
C GLU A 49 12.42 -2.97 -5.55
N PRO A 50 12.36 -1.65 -5.86
CA PRO A 50 11.10 -0.97 -6.15
C PRO A 50 10.24 -1.65 -7.21
N HIS A 51 10.85 -2.24 -8.23
CA HIS A 51 10.17 -2.98 -9.29
C HIS A 51 9.32 -4.14 -8.78
N TYR A 52 9.79 -4.86 -7.75
CA TYR A 52 9.02 -5.95 -7.15
C TYR A 52 7.82 -5.43 -6.36
N LEU A 53 7.93 -4.27 -5.72
CA LEU A 53 6.80 -3.62 -5.04
C LEU A 53 5.72 -3.21 -6.05
N ILE A 54 6.12 -2.66 -7.19
CA ILE A 54 5.20 -2.29 -8.27
C ILE A 54 4.48 -3.52 -8.82
N GLY A 55 5.23 -4.56 -9.21
CA GLY A 55 4.64 -5.78 -9.77
C GLY A 55 3.72 -6.50 -8.78
N SER A 56 4.15 -6.67 -7.54
CA SER A 56 3.31 -7.29 -6.50
C SER A 56 2.08 -6.44 -6.16
N GLY A 57 2.22 -5.13 -6.09
CA GLY A 57 1.09 -4.22 -5.86
C GLY A 57 0.03 -4.30 -6.96
N LEU A 58 0.44 -4.33 -8.23
CA LEU A 58 -0.46 -4.53 -9.37
C LEU A 58 -1.18 -5.88 -9.31
N LEU A 59 -0.46 -6.96 -8.99
CA LEU A 59 -1.04 -8.29 -8.82
C LEU A 59 -2.06 -8.32 -7.69
N VAL A 60 -1.76 -7.72 -6.54
CA VAL A 60 -2.67 -7.62 -5.38
C VAL A 60 -3.91 -6.80 -5.73
N ALA A 61 -3.74 -5.67 -6.42
CA ALA A 61 -4.86 -4.83 -6.86
C ALA A 61 -5.77 -5.58 -7.82
N ALA A 62 -5.21 -6.28 -8.81
CA ALA A 62 -5.99 -7.09 -9.76
C ALA A 62 -6.71 -8.26 -9.06
N ALA A 63 -6.01 -8.98 -8.17
CA ALA A 63 -6.57 -10.10 -7.43
C ALA A 63 -7.77 -9.69 -6.55
N SER A 64 -7.78 -8.46 -6.03
CA SER A 64 -8.91 -7.95 -5.23
C SER A 64 -10.23 -7.89 -6.03
N GLY A 65 -10.16 -7.61 -7.34
CA GLY A 65 -11.33 -7.60 -8.22
C GLY A 65 -11.73 -9.00 -8.70
N VAL A 66 -10.79 -9.94 -8.79
CA VAL A 66 -11.11 -11.34 -9.14
C VAL A 66 -12.04 -11.97 -8.10
N PHE A 67 -11.93 -11.57 -6.83
CA PHE A 67 -12.78 -12.09 -5.76
C PHE A 67 -14.28 -11.81 -5.96
N SER A 68 -14.64 -10.72 -6.65
CA SER A 68 -16.05 -10.44 -6.98
C SER A 68 -16.55 -11.28 -8.15
N LEU A 69 -15.69 -11.55 -9.14
CA LEU A 69 -15.99 -12.42 -10.28
C LEU A 69 -16.29 -13.85 -9.83
N LEU A 70 -15.50 -14.38 -8.88
CA LEU A 70 -15.74 -15.70 -8.29
C LEU A 70 -17.10 -15.83 -7.58
N ARG A 71 -17.72 -14.71 -7.22
CA ARG A 71 -19.06 -14.64 -6.61
C ARG A 71 -20.17 -14.30 -7.62
N GLY A 72 -19.87 -14.34 -8.92
CA GLY A 72 -20.81 -14.01 -9.99
C GLY A 72 -21.20 -12.53 -10.05
N LYS A 73 -20.43 -11.64 -9.41
CA LYS A 73 -20.67 -10.20 -9.41
C LYS A 73 -19.72 -9.51 -10.40
N PRO A 74 -20.06 -8.31 -10.90
CA PRO A 74 -19.16 -7.53 -11.76
C PRO A 74 -17.77 -7.34 -11.14
N PHE A 75 -16.74 -7.26 -11.97
CA PHE A 75 -15.36 -6.99 -11.53
C PHE A 75 -15.31 -5.72 -10.66
N MET A 76 -14.48 -5.74 -9.61
CA MET A 76 -14.35 -4.64 -8.63
C MET A 76 -15.62 -4.36 -7.80
N THR A 77 -16.60 -5.28 -7.76
CA THR A 77 -17.72 -5.12 -6.82
C THR A 77 -17.23 -5.33 -5.39
N GLY A 78 -17.25 -4.27 -4.57
CA GLY A 78 -16.82 -4.29 -3.17
C GLY A 78 -17.48 -5.40 -2.36
N GLN A 79 -16.68 -6.36 -1.89
CA GLN A 79 -17.13 -7.41 -0.97
C GLN A 79 -16.68 -7.06 0.43
N TRP A 80 -17.60 -7.04 1.38
CA TRP A 80 -17.31 -6.79 2.79
C TRP A 80 -17.54 -8.07 3.60
N SER A 81 -16.60 -8.39 4.47
CA SER A 81 -16.72 -9.45 5.47
C SER A 81 -16.59 -8.82 6.85
N ARG A 82 -17.43 -9.24 7.78
CA ARG A 82 -17.28 -8.90 9.20
C ARG A 82 -16.47 -10.00 9.84
N LEU A 83 -15.29 -9.65 10.35
CA LEU A 83 -14.51 -10.54 11.19
C LEU A 83 -14.77 -10.14 12.63
N ALA A 84 -15.47 -11.00 13.38
CA ALA A 84 -15.63 -10.83 14.82
C ALA A 84 -14.31 -11.25 15.50
N LEU A 85 -13.65 -10.30 16.15
CA LEU A 85 -12.53 -10.59 17.04
C LEU A 85 -13.06 -10.80 18.47
N ALA A 86 -12.24 -11.36 19.36
CA ALA A 86 -12.62 -11.58 20.75
C ALA A 86 -13.16 -10.30 21.41
N GLY A 87 -14.35 -10.39 22.01
CA GLY A 87 -15.06 -9.25 22.60
C GLY A 87 -16.09 -8.61 21.65
N SER A 88 -16.31 -7.29 21.78
CA SER A 88 -17.24 -6.48 20.97
C SER A 88 -16.57 -5.81 19.76
N TRP A 89 -15.36 -6.25 19.39
CA TRP A 89 -14.58 -5.68 18.30
C TRP A 89 -14.94 -6.35 16.97
N GLU A 90 -15.64 -5.64 16.10
CA GLU A 90 -15.87 -6.05 14.71
C GLU A 90 -14.88 -5.32 13.78
N ILE A 91 -14.16 -6.06 12.94
CA ILE A 91 -13.38 -5.45 11.85
C ILE A 91 -14.09 -5.69 10.52
N HIS A 92 -14.36 -4.59 9.81
CA HIS A 92 -14.84 -4.61 8.43
C HIS A 92 -13.66 -4.77 7.48
N LEU A 93 -13.35 -6.01 7.11
CA LEU A 93 -12.35 -6.28 6.07
C LEU A 93 -13.07 -6.56 4.75
N GLY A 94 -12.69 -5.84 3.70
CA GLY A 94 -13.28 -6.03 2.39
C GLY A 94 -12.26 -6.04 1.26
N SER A 95 -12.71 -6.48 0.09
CA SER A 95 -11.90 -6.39 -1.14
C SER A 95 -11.39 -4.96 -1.44
N PRO A 96 -12.08 -3.86 -1.07
CA PRO A 96 -11.51 -2.51 -1.21
C PRO A 96 -10.24 -2.28 -0.40
N VAL A 97 -10.13 -2.86 0.80
CA VAL A 97 -8.90 -2.75 1.62
C VAL A 97 -7.74 -3.48 0.93
N LEU A 98 -8.00 -4.64 0.34
CA LEU A 98 -7.00 -5.39 -0.43
C LEU A 98 -6.56 -4.60 -1.68
N PHE A 99 -7.50 -3.95 -2.37
CA PHE A 99 -7.19 -3.05 -3.48
C PHE A 99 -6.27 -1.90 -3.03
N ASP A 100 -6.61 -1.24 -1.91
CA ASP A 100 -5.80 -0.15 -1.35
C ASP A 100 -4.39 -0.60 -0.93
N VAL A 101 -4.24 -1.83 -0.43
CA VAL A 101 -2.91 -2.41 -0.17
C VAL A 101 -2.12 -2.55 -1.48
N GLY A 102 -2.76 -2.99 -2.55
CA GLY A 102 -2.14 -3.03 -3.88
C GLY A 102 -1.68 -1.64 -4.36
N VAL A 103 -2.56 -0.64 -4.25
CA VAL A 103 -2.24 0.77 -4.58
C VAL A 103 -1.09 1.29 -3.72
N TYR A 104 -1.10 1.01 -2.41
CA TYR A 104 -0.03 1.39 -1.50
C TYR A 104 1.33 0.87 -1.95
N LEU A 105 1.42 -0.43 -2.28
CA LEU A 105 2.66 -1.05 -2.75
C LEU A 105 3.15 -0.44 -4.06
N VAL A 106 2.24 -0.19 -5.02
CA VAL A 106 2.58 0.48 -6.29
C VAL A 106 3.11 1.88 -6.03
N VAL A 107 2.45 2.68 -5.20
CA VAL A 107 2.84 4.07 -4.93
C VAL A 107 4.19 4.11 -4.22
N VAL A 108 4.41 3.26 -3.20
CA VAL A 108 5.73 3.15 -2.54
C VAL A 108 6.79 2.75 -3.56
N GLY A 109 6.54 1.74 -4.39
CA GLY A 109 7.48 1.26 -5.40
C GLY A 109 7.83 2.33 -6.43
N VAL A 110 6.85 2.92 -7.11
CA VAL A 110 7.07 3.95 -8.14
C VAL A 110 7.79 5.16 -7.55
N THR A 111 7.33 5.67 -6.41
CA THR A 111 7.90 6.90 -5.83
C THR A 111 9.32 6.66 -5.34
N SER A 112 9.58 5.52 -4.69
CA SER A 112 10.92 5.14 -4.25
C SER A 112 11.86 4.93 -5.44
N LEU A 113 11.38 4.33 -6.53
CA LEU A 113 12.16 4.18 -7.76
C LEU A 113 12.60 5.53 -8.31
N ILE A 114 11.65 6.47 -8.45
CA ILE A 114 11.93 7.83 -8.93
C ILE A 114 12.96 8.52 -8.02
N ILE A 115 12.77 8.48 -6.71
CA ILE A 115 13.69 9.12 -5.75
C ILE A 115 15.10 8.54 -5.85
N LEU A 116 15.23 7.21 -5.84
CA LEU A 116 16.53 6.55 -5.85
C LEU A 116 17.25 6.76 -7.19
N SER A 117 16.53 6.72 -8.32
CA SER A 117 17.11 6.96 -9.64
C SER A 117 17.58 8.40 -9.81
N LEU A 118 16.79 9.38 -9.38
CA LEU A 118 17.18 10.80 -9.48
C LEU A 118 18.28 11.20 -8.51
N ALA A 119 18.44 10.48 -7.40
CA ALA A 119 19.46 10.78 -6.40
C ALA A 119 20.80 10.06 -6.67
N GLU A 120 20.82 9.10 -7.59
CA GLU A 120 22.04 8.42 -8.06
C GLU A 120 22.71 9.17 -9.24
N GLU A 121 21.99 10.12 -9.87
CA GLU A 121 22.52 11.08 -10.86
C GLU A 121 23.17 12.30 -10.20
#